data_AF-A0A7C6DJR8-F1
#
_entry.id   AF-A0A7C6DJR8-F1
#
_cell.length_a   1.000
_cell.length_b   1.000
_cell.length_c   1.000
_cell.angle_alpha   90.00
_cell.angle_beta   90.00
_cell.angle_gamma   90.00
#
_symmetry.space_group_name_H-M   'P 1'
#
loop_
_entity.id
_entity.type
_entity.pdbx_description
1 polymer ?
#
loop_
_entity_poly.entity_id
_entity_poly.type
_entity_poly.pdbx_seq_one_letter_code
_entity_poly.pdbx_strand_id
1 'polypeptide(L)'
;MAARATSMVIASSNRRELCADTALSIAWWTWFTLLAIPFVVFLAVVWHLMDNEPVATTNTTANAWFVISMAYMAICVPAAFFWRSRMFKGYWSGQLVSPRDYLIGMTTVWLALEIGGLLALAGCLVSGALLPNLLPALLAFMLFTPLWPNGHSMTRALTDERDPADYEEPR
;
A
#
# COMPACT_ATOMS: atom_id res chain seq x y z
N MET A 1 -41.63 -24.10 -36.57
CA MET A 1 -40.19 -24.17 -36.24
C MET A 1 -39.92 -23.18 -35.11
N ALA A 2 -39.86 -23.67 -33.87
CA ALA A 2 -39.67 -22.86 -32.68
C ALA A 2 -38.20 -22.97 -32.23
N ALA A 3 -37.47 -21.85 -32.27
CA ALA A 3 -36.08 -21.80 -31.83
C ALA A 3 -36.03 -21.51 -30.32
N ARG A 4 -35.29 -22.40 -29.65
CA ARG A 4 -35.09 -22.53 -28.20
C ARG A 4 -34.45 -21.27 -27.62
N ALA A 5 -35.14 -20.61 -26.69
CA ALA A 5 -34.56 -19.57 -25.85
C ALA A 5 -33.58 -20.22 -24.86
N THR A 6 -32.29 -20.04 -25.10
CA THR A 6 -31.23 -20.48 -24.19
C THR A 6 -31.22 -19.56 -22.98
N SER A 7 -31.89 -19.98 -21.90
CA SER A 7 -31.81 -19.33 -20.60
C SER A 7 -30.36 -19.39 -20.10
N MET A 8 -29.64 -18.28 -20.29
CA MET A 8 -28.34 -18.06 -19.65
C MET A 8 -28.60 -17.91 -18.16
N VAL A 9 -28.41 -19.00 -17.43
CA VAL A 9 -28.40 -19.01 -15.96
C VAL A 9 -27.23 -18.13 -15.54
N ILE A 10 -27.51 -16.87 -15.22
CA ILE A 10 -26.60 -16.00 -14.49
C ILE A 10 -26.44 -16.67 -13.14
N ALA A 11 -25.35 -17.42 -12.97
CA ALA A 11 -24.90 -17.90 -11.68
C ALA A 11 -24.60 -16.67 -10.84
N SER A 12 -25.60 -16.21 -10.08
CA SER A 12 -25.47 -15.21 -9.03
C SER A 12 -24.48 -15.77 -8.04
N SER A 13 -23.20 -15.39 -8.18
CA SER A 13 -22.17 -15.84 -7.27
C SER A 13 -22.57 -15.36 -5.89
N ASN A 14 -22.90 -16.31 -5.03
CA ASN A 14 -23.26 -16.14 -3.63
C ASN A 14 -22.01 -15.71 -2.82
N ARG A 15 -21.28 -14.70 -3.32
CA ARG A 15 -20.16 -14.07 -2.62
C ARG A 15 -20.81 -13.25 -1.52
N ARG A 16 -20.68 -13.75 -0.29
CA ARG A 16 -21.03 -13.00 0.90
C ARG A 16 -20.44 -11.60 0.77
N GLU A 17 -21.30 -10.61 0.69
CA GLU A 17 -20.88 -9.20 0.67
C GLU A 17 -20.12 -8.95 1.98
N LEU A 18 -18.89 -8.43 1.88
CA LEU A 18 -18.12 -8.08 3.07
C LEU A 18 -18.77 -6.85 3.72
N CYS A 19 -19.06 -6.94 5.01
CA CYS A 19 -19.44 -5.78 5.80
C CYS A 19 -18.27 -4.79 5.89
N ALA A 20 -18.57 -3.49 5.89
CA ALA A 20 -17.58 -2.42 6.00
C ALA A 20 -16.72 -2.54 7.26
N ASP A 21 -17.31 -2.93 8.40
CA ASP A 21 -16.60 -3.09 9.68
C ASP A 21 -15.57 -4.21 9.63
N THR A 22 -15.94 -5.34 9.01
CA THR A 22 -15.03 -6.47 8.81
C THR A 22 -13.89 -6.09 7.87
N ALA A 23 -14.20 -5.38 6.78
CA ALA A 23 -13.17 -4.91 5.84
C ALA A 23 -12.21 -3.92 6.50
N LEU A 24 -12.71 -2.98 7.31
CA LEU A 24 -11.89 -2.02 8.04
C LEU A 24 -10.99 -2.72 9.06
N SER A 25 -11.50 -3.72 9.76
CA SER A 25 -10.72 -4.53 10.70
C SER A 25 -9.57 -5.26 9.98
N ILE A 26 -9.87 -5.88 8.82
CA ILE A 26 -8.85 -6.53 7.98
C ILE A 26 -7.82 -5.51 7.49
N ALA A 27 -8.26 -4.31 7.09
CA ALA A 27 -7.39 -3.24 6.63
C ALA A 27 -6.41 -2.80 7.71
N TRP A 28 -6.87 -2.65 8.96
CA TRP A 28 -6.02 -2.34 10.11
C TRP A 28 -4.99 -3.43 10.40
N TRP A 29 -5.41 -4.68 10.46
CA TRP A 29 -4.46 -5.79 10.67
C TRP A 29 -3.43 -5.87 9.55
N THR A 30 -3.86 -5.66 8.31
CA THR A 30 -2.96 -5.66 7.14
C THR A 30 -1.96 -4.51 7.24
N TRP A 31 -2.44 -3.30 7.53
CA TRP A 31 -1.58 -2.11 7.67
C TRP A 31 -0.56 -2.27 8.81
N PHE A 32 -0.98 -2.73 9.99
CA PHE A 32 -0.07 -2.98 11.12
C PHE A 32 0.97 -4.05 10.80
N THR A 33 0.56 -5.14 10.14
CA THR A 33 1.48 -6.21 9.74
C THR A 33 2.51 -5.71 8.73
N LEU A 34 2.05 -4.94 7.74
CA LEU A 34 2.90 -4.32 6.73
C LEU A 34 3.81 -3.23 7.30
N LEU A 35 3.43 -2.55 8.39
CA LEU A 35 4.31 -1.62 9.09
C LEU A 35 5.35 -2.35 9.94
N ALA A 36 4.92 -3.35 10.71
CA ALA A 36 5.73 -3.99 11.73
C ALA A 36 6.84 -4.87 11.14
N ILE A 37 6.54 -5.68 10.12
CA ILE A 37 7.54 -6.59 9.52
C ILE A 37 8.73 -5.78 8.97
N PRO A 38 8.53 -4.77 8.10
CA PRO A 38 9.62 -4.04 7.48
C PRO A 38 10.34 -3.16 8.51
N PHE A 39 9.65 -2.67 9.54
CA PHE A 39 10.29 -1.96 10.65
C PHE A 39 11.26 -2.88 11.42
N VAL A 40 10.86 -4.12 11.72
CA VAL A 40 11.75 -5.11 12.34
C VAL A 40 12.93 -5.45 11.41
N VAL A 41 12.69 -5.60 10.10
CA VAL A 41 13.75 -5.83 9.11
C VAL A 41 14.72 -4.64 9.07
N PHE A 42 14.21 -3.41 9.06
CA PHE A 42 15.02 -2.19 9.13
C PHE A 42 15.94 -2.21 10.36
N LEU A 43 15.40 -2.47 11.55
CA LEU A 43 16.18 -2.54 12.78
C LEU A 43 17.24 -3.65 12.72
N ALA A 44 16.88 -4.83 12.21
CA ALA A 44 17.80 -5.94 12.05
C ALA A 44 18.95 -5.62 11.08
N VAL A 45 18.66 -4.96 9.95
CA VAL A 45 19.67 -4.55 8.96
C VAL A 45 20.62 -3.50 9.55
N VAL A 46 20.08 -2.48 10.23
CA VAL A 46 20.90 -1.44 10.86
C VAL A 46 21.78 -2.05 11.94
N TRP A 47 21.21 -2.88 12.82
CA TRP A 47 21.96 -3.58 13.86
C TRP A 47 23.08 -4.43 13.26
N HIS A 48 22.75 -5.24 12.25
CA HIS A 48 23.73 -6.09 11.56
C HIS A 48 24.88 -5.30 10.94
N LEU A 49 24.60 -4.15 10.31
CA LEU A 49 25.64 -3.33 9.69
C LEU A 49 26.44 -2.48 10.70
N MET A 50 25.93 -2.27 11.91
CA MET A 50 26.67 -1.64 12.99
C MET A 50 27.66 -2.59 13.67
N ASP A 51 27.26 -3.86 13.84
CA ASP A 51 28.10 -4.87 14.50
C ASP A 51 29.23 -5.40 13.60
N ASN A 52 29.03 -5.38 12.28
CA ASN A 52 30.04 -5.82 11.33
C ASN A 52 30.88 -4.64 10.85
N GLU A 53 32.22 -4.78 10.86
CA GLU A 53 33.05 -3.78 10.18
C GLU A 53 32.65 -3.70 8.70
N PRO A 54 32.52 -2.49 8.14
CA PRO A 54 32.09 -2.31 6.76
C PRO A 54 33.10 -3.00 5.83
N VAL A 55 32.71 -4.16 5.30
CA VAL A 55 33.46 -4.81 4.22
C VAL A 55 33.40 -3.85 3.05
N ALA A 56 34.55 -3.31 2.65
CA ALA A 56 34.64 -2.33 1.57
C ALA A 56 34.16 -2.94 0.23
N THR A 57 32.85 -2.93 0.00
CA THR A 57 32.29 -3.21 -1.32
C THR A 57 32.47 -1.98 -2.21
N THR A 58 32.47 -2.19 -3.52
CA THR A 58 32.65 -1.11 -4.47
C THR A 58 31.44 -0.16 -4.43
N ASN A 59 31.72 1.15 -4.36
CA ASN A 59 30.69 2.22 -4.41
C ASN A 59 29.71 2.04 -5.58
N THR A 60 30.13 1.40 -6.67
CA THR A 60 29.30 1.06 -7.83
C THR A 60 28.10 0.20 -7.48
N THR A 61 28.27 -0.83 -6.64
CA THR A 61 27.18 -1.74 -6.26
C THR A 61 26.14 -1.02 -5.41
N ALA A 62 26.58 -0.23 -4.42
CA ALA A 62 25.70 0.57 -3.58
C ALA A 62 24.88 1.56 -4.41
N ASN A 63 25.52 2.26 -5.35
CA ASN A 63 24.86 3.21 -6.24
C ASN A 63 23.85 2.54 -7.18
N ALA A 64 24.16 1.35 -7.71
CA ALA A 64 23.24 0.61 -8.58
C ALA A 64 21.95 0.24 -7.84
N TRP A 65 22.05 -0.31 -6.62
CA TRP A 65 20.88 -0.63 -5.79
C TRP A 65 20.05 0.59 -5.42
N PHE A 66 20.71 1.72 -5.15
CA PHE A 66 20.02 2.96 -4.84
C PHE A 66 19.22 3.46 -6.04
N VAL A 67 19.84 3.49 -7.23
CA VAL A 67 19.17 3.89 -8.47
C VAL A 67 18.00 2.97 -8.80
N ILE A 68 18.16 1.65 -8.64
CA ILE A 68 17.10 0.67 -8.86
C ILE A 68 15.92 0.92 -7.89
N SER A 69 16.21 1.11 -6.61
CA SER A 69 15.18 1.34 -5.58
C SER A 69 14.43 2.65 -5.80
N MET A 70 15.16 3.72 -6.14
CA MET A 70 14.57 5.01 -6.48
C MET A 70 13.73 4.96 -7.76
N ALA A 71 14.23 4.28 -8.81
CA ALA A 71 13.49 4.10 -10.06
C ALA A 71 12.22 3.29 -9.84
N TYR A 72 12.30 2.22 -9.04
CA TYR A 72 11.12 1.44 -8.64
C TYR A 72 10.09 2.33 -7.95
N MET A 73 10.47 3.08 -6.91
CA MET A 73 9.52 3.95 -6.21
C MET A 73 8.93 5.03 -7.12
N ALA A 74 9.76 5.67 -7.95
CA ALA A 74 9.33 6.71 -8.87
C ALA A 74 8.30 6.24 -9.91
N ILE A 75 8.31 4.95 -10.27
CA ILE A 75 7.39 4.37 -11.25
C ILE A 75 6.21 3.67 -10.57
N CYS A 76 6.50 2.75 -9.65
CA CYS A 76 5.51 1.86 -9.06
C CYS A 76 4.60 2.57 -8.05
N VAL A 77 5.09 3.55 -7.28
CA VAL A 77 4.25 4.27 -6.32
C VAL A 77 3.18 5.10 -7.06
N PRO A 78 3.52 5.97 -8.03
CA PRO A 78 2.51 6.68 -8.82
C PRO A 78 1.56 5.73 -9.56
N ALA A 79 2.07 4.62 -10.12
CA ALA A 79 1.24 3.62 -10.79
C ALA A 79 0.23 2.98 -9.83
N ALA A 80 0.63 2.68 -8.59
CA ALA A 80 -0.25 2.14 -7.55
C ALA A 80 -1.33 3.16 -7.14
N PHE A 81 -0.97 4.43 -6.97
CA PHE A 81 -1.95 5.49 -6.70
C PHE A 81 -2.93 5.69 -7.86
N PHE A 82 -2.45 5.65 -9.10
CA PHE A 82 -3.29 5.71 -10.29
C PHE A 82 -4.26 4.52 -10.34
N TRP A 83 -3.79 3.31 -10.05
CA TRP A 83 -4.62 2.12 -9.99
C TRP A 83 -5.68 2.21 -8.90
N ARG A 84 -5.29 2.64 -7.68
CA ARG A 84 -6.22 2.91 -6.58
C ARG A 84 -7.27 3.94 -6.98
N SER A 85 -6.87 5.04 -7.61
CA SER A 85 -7.79 6.06 -8.10
C SER A 85 -8.84 5.49 -9.06
N ARG A 86 -8.45 4.57 -9.96
CA ARG A 86 -9.41 3.89 -10.85
C ARG A 86 -10.41 3.01 -10.11
N MET A 87 -9.99 2.32 -9.05
CA MET A 87 -10.91 1.53 -8.20
C MET A 87 -11.86 2.44 -7.41
N PHE A 88 -11.40 3.63 -7.03
CA PHE A 88 -12.16 4.58 -6.23
C PHE A 88 -12.94 5.58 -7.11
N LYS A 89 -13.05 5.33 -8.43
CA LYS A 89 -13.72 6.25 -9.36
C LYS A 89 -15.17 6.57 -8.94
N GLY A 90 -15.89 5.59 -8.38
CA GLY A 90 -17.26 5.79 -7.87
C GLY A 90 -17.33 6.81 -6.72
N TYR A 91 -16.29 6.86 -5.88
CA TYR A 91 -16.18 7.84 -4.79
C TYR A 91 -16.20 9.27 -5.31
N TRP A 92 -15.56 9.52 -6.46
CA TRP A 92 -15.47 10.85 -7.04
C TRP A 92 -16.82 11.33 -7.60
N SER A 93 -17.74 10.41 -7.85
CA SER A 93 -19.13 10.69 -8.22
C SER A 93 -20.10 10.71 -7.02
N GLY A 94 -19.59 10.74 -5.78
CA GLY A 94 -20.41 10.75 -4.58
C GLY A 94 -20.91 9.37 -4.14
N GLN A 95 -20.48 8.28 -4.78
CA GLN A 95 -20.91 6.92 -4.41
C GLN A 95 -19.97 6.30 -3.39
N LEU A 96 -20.49 5.38 -2.58
CA LEU A 96 -19.66 4.59 -1.66
C LEU A 96 -18.78 3.61 -2.44
N VAL A 97 -17.56 3.41 -1.96
CA VAL A 97 -16.64 2.39 -2.48
C VAL A 97 -16.99 1.04 -1.86
N SER A 98 -17.07 -0.01 -2.69
CA SER A 98 -17.31 -1.36 -2.17
C SER A 98 -16.18 -1.76 -1.20
N PRO A 99 -16.47 -2.46 -0.07
CA PRO A 99 -15.44 -2.82 0.90
C PRO A 99 -14.29 -3.66 0.32
N ARG A 100 -14.58 -4.43 -0.73
CA ARG A 100 -13.60 -5.22 -1.45
C ARG A 100 -12.65 -4.35 -2.28
N ASP A 101 -13.19 -3.38 -3.02
CA ASP A 101 -12.37 -2.48 -3.84
C ASP A 101 -11.54 -1.55 -2.96
N TYR A 102 -12.06 -1.16 -1.80
CA TYR A 102 -11.31 -0.45 -0.77
C TYR A 102 -10.07 -1.23 -0.33
N LEU A 103 -10.25 -2.49 0.10
CA LEU A 103 -9.15 -3.35 0.54
C LEU A 103 -8.10 -3.53 -0.55
N ILE A 104 -8.52 -3.82 -1.79
CA ILE A 104 -7.59 -4.03 -2.91
C ILE A 104 -6.83 -2.74 -3.21
N GLY A 105 -7.52 -1.60 -3.29
CA GLY A 105 -6.90 -0.32 -3.62
C GLY A 105 -5.90 0.15 -2.56
N MET A 106 -6.24 0.02 -1.27
CA MET A 106 -5.33 0.35 -0.17
C MET A 106 -4.13 -0.59 -0.15
N THR A 107 -4.36 -1.89 -0.19
CA THR A 107 -3.30 -2.92 -0.14
C THR A 107 -2.32 -2.78 -1.31
N THR A 108 -2.80 -2.40 -2.50
CA THR A 108 -1.93 -2.15 -3.66
C THR A 108 -0.92 -1.03 -3.40
N VAL A 109 -1.37 0.08 -2.79
CA VAL A 109 -0.47 1.21 -2.48
C VAL A 109 0.50 0.84 -1.36
N TRP A 110 0.00 0.19 -0.31
CA TRP A 110 0.83 -0.29 0.80
C TRP A 110 1.93 -1.24 0.33
N LEU A 111 1.59 -2.26 -0.45
CA LEU A 111 2.57 -3.20 -0.98
C LEU A 111 3.59 -2.54 -1.92
N ALA A 112 3.17 -1.57 -2.73
CA ALA A 112 4.11 -0.85 -3.60
C ALA A 112 5.15 -0.07 -2.79
N LEU A 113 4.75 0.57 -1.68
CA LEU A 113 5.69 1.24 -0.78
C LEU A 113 6.60 0.23 -0.07
N GLU A 114 6.03 -0.84 0.49
CA GLU A 114 6.80 -1.83 1.25
C GLU A 114 7.81 -2.58 0.38
N ILE A 115 7.46 -2.96 -0.85
CA ILE A 115 8.41 -3.60 -1.76
C ILE A 115 9.56 -2.64 -2.08
N GLY A 116 9.28 -1.35 -2.28
CA GLY A 116 10.32 -0.34 -2.48
C GLY A 116 11.27 -0.19 -1.29
N GLY A 117 10.71 -0.17 -0.07
CA GLY A 117 11.48 -0.11 1.17
C GLY A 117 12.33 -1.36 1.40
N LEU A 118 11.77 -2.55 1.19
CA LEU A 118 12.48 -3.82 1.33
C LEU A 118 13.59 -3.99 0.29
N LEU A 119 13.38 -3.51 -0.95
CA LEU A 119 14.40 -3.53 -2.00
C LEU A 119 15.61 -2.65 -1.62
N ALA A 120 15.33 -1.48 -1.04
CA ALA A 120 16.35 -0.58 -0.50
C ALA A 120 17.14 -1.20 0.66
N LEU A 121 16.46 -1.89 1.59
CA LEU A 121 17.11 -2.61 2.70
C LEU A 121 17.95 -3.80 2.22
N ALA A 122 17.46 -4.54 1.21
CA ALA A 122 18.25 -5.58 0.55
C ALA A 122 19.52 -4.98 -0.08
N GLY A 123 19.42 -3.80 -0.69
CA GLY A 123 20.57 -3.05 -1.18
C GLY A 123 21.59 -2.74 -0.08
N CYS A 124 21.15 -2.35 1.12
CA CYS A 124 22.03 -2.10 2.26
C CYS A 124 22.83 -3.35 2.65
N LEU A 125 22.16 -4.52 2.70
CA LEU A 125 22.80 -5.80 3.02
C LEU A 125 23.79 -6.23 1.94
N VAL A 126 23.40 -6.13 0.67
CA VAL A 126 24.26 -6.55 -0.46
C VAL A 126 25.48 -5.65 -0.61
N SER A 127 25.34 -4.34 -0.38
CA SER A 127 26.47 -3.42 -0.40
C SER A 127 27.24 -3.36 0.92
N GLY A 128 26.75 -3.92 2.02
CA GLY A 128 27.38 -3.76 3.34
C GLY A 128 27.48 -2.29 3.76
N ALA A 129 26.61 -1.43 3.25
CA ALA A 129 26.67 0.02 3.46
C ALA A 129 25.26 0.57 3.65
N LEU A 130 25.07 1.37 4.70
CA LEU A 130 23.78 2.00 4.97
C LEU A 130 23.43 3.02 3.89
N LEU A 131 24.35 3.93 3.58
CA LEU A 131 24.13 4.96 2.56
C LEU A 131 24.70 4.52 1.20
N PRO A 132 24.04 4.91 0.09
CA PRO A 132 22.82 5.72 0.00
C PRO A 132 21.50 4.94 0.11
N ASN A 133 21.56 3.60 0.20
CA ASN A 133 20.40 2.71 0.13
C ASN A 133 19.37 2.87 1.27
N LEU A 134 19.75 3.42 2.42
CA LEU A 134 18.83 3.67 3.54
C LEU A 134 17.80 4.76 3.22
N LEU A 135 18.16 5.73 2.37
CA LEU A 135 17.31 6.87 2.03
C LEU A 135 15.97 6.43 1.40
N PRO A 136 15.94 5.57 0.36
CA PRO A 136 14.69 5.11 -0.20
C PRO A 136 13.84 4.29 0.79
N ALA A 137 14.45 3.55 1.71
CA ALA A 137 13.71 2.84 2.76
C ALA A 137 13.00 3.82 3.71
N LEU A 138 13.71 4.86 4.17
CA LEU A 138 13.12 5.92 5.01
C LEU A 138 11.99 6.66 4.29
N LEU A 139 12.18 6.98 3.01
CA LEU A 139 11.15 7.63 2.20
C LEU A 139 9.89 6.75 2.10
N ALA A 140 10.04 5.44 1.86
CA ALA A 140 8.92 4.51 1.82
C ALA A 140 8.16 4.50 3.15
N PHE A 141 8.85 4.43 4.30
CA PHE A 141 8.22 4.50 5.62
C PHE A 141 7.46 5.82 5.87
N MET A 142 8.07 6.95 5.51
CA MET A 142 7.44 8.26 5.67
C MET A 142 6.17 8.39 4.83
N LEU A 143 6.17 7.84 3.61
CA LEU A 143 5.00 7.83 2.73
C LEU A 143 3.92 6.82 3.17
N PHE A 144 4.32 5.71 3.79
CA PHE A 144 3.40 4.67 4.26
C PHE A 144 2.61 5.09 5.50
N THR A 145 3.27 5.74 6.46
CA THR A 145 2.70 6.11 7.77
C THR A 145 1.37 6.90 7.68
N PRO A 146 1.23 7.96 6.86
CA PRO A 146 -0.03 8.71 6.77
C PRO A 146 -1.14 7.97 6.03
N LEU A 147 -0.88 6.80 5.43
CA LEU A 147 -1.85 6.03 4.66
C LEU A 147 -2.59 5.01 5.53
N TRP A 148 -2.97 5.40 6.75
CA TRP A 148 -3.71 4.54 7.66
C TRP A 148 -5.14 4.26 7.16
N PRO A 149 -5.74 3.12 7.54
CA PRO A 149 -7.12 2.80 7.16
C PRO A 149 -8.10 3.72 7.89
N ASN A 150 -8.87 4.52 7.15
CA ASN A 150 -9.85 5.46 7.73
C ASN A 150 -11.32 5.06 7.47
N GLY A 151 -11.60 4.09 6.59
CA GLY A 151 -12.97 3.59 6.32
C GLY A 151 -13.98 4.57 5.69
N HIS A 152 -13.71 5.88 5.70
CA HIS A 152 -14.63 6.95 5.29
C HIS A 152 -15.23 6.71 3.89
N SER A 153 -14.43 6.26 2.93
CA SER A 153 -14.90 6.00 1.57
C SER A 153 -15.91 4.84 1.45
N MET A 154 -16.04 3.99 2.47
CA MET A 154 -17.00 2.88 2.50
C MET A 154 -18.30 3.27 3.21
N THR A 155 -18.28 4.27 4.09
CA THR A 155 -19.41 4.58 4.99
C THR A 155 -20.04 5.96 4.77
N ARG A 156 -19.31 6.92 4.19
CA ARG A 156 -19.80 8.29 3.93
C ARG A 156 -19.77 8.61 2.44
N ALA A 157 -20.93 9.02 1.91
CA ALA A 157 -21.06 9.47 0.53
C ALA A 157 -20.64 10.96 0.42
N LEU A 158 -19.93 11.30 -0.64
CA LEU A 158 -19.33 12.64 -0.84
C LEU A 158 -20.36 13.77 -1.03
N THR A 159 -21.64 13.44 -1.21
CA THR A 159 -22.73 14.42 -1.45
C THR A 159 -23.23 15.14 -0.21
N ASP A 160 -22.76 14.80 1.00
CA ASP A 160 -23.13 15.52 2.22
C ASP A 160 -22.16 16.67 2.52
N GLU A 161 -22.13 17.69 1.66
CA GLU A 161 -21.31 18.91 1.85
C GLU A 161 -21.67 19.72 3.12
N ARG A 162 -22.66 19.24 3.90
CA ARG A 162 -23.15 19.87 5.13
C ARG A 162 -23.10 18.93 6.34
N ASP A 163 -22.38 17.81 6.28
CA ASP A 163 -22.24 16.96 7.47
C ASP A 163 -21.41 17.71 8.53
N PRO A 164 -22.01 18.11 9.67
CA PRO A 164 -21.27 18.78 10.74
C PRO A 164 -20.09 17.96 11.25
N ALA A 165 -20.09 16.63 11.04
CA ALA A 165 -18.99 15.74 11.41
C ALA A 165 -17.68 15.98 10.62
N ASP A 166 -17.72 16.68 9.48
CA ASP A 166 -16.51 17.07 8.74
C ASP A 166 -15.83 18.32 9.34
N TYR A 167 -16.54 19.04 10.23
CA TYR A 167 -16.01 20.17 11.00
C TYR A 167 -15.58 19.79 12.42
N GLU A 168 -15.87 18.56 12.85
CA GLU A 168 -15.35 18.01 14.10
C GLU A 168 -13.94 17.46 13.84
N GLU A 169 -12.92 18.24 14.20
CA GLU A 169 -11.52 17.79 14.15
C GLU A 169 -11.35 16.42 14.82
N PRO A 170 -10.57 15.50 14.22
CA PRO A 170 -10.29 14.21 14.86
C PRO A 170 -9.51 14.46 16.15
N ARG A 171 -10.16 14.20 17.29
CA ARG A 171 -9.51 14.18 18.61
C ARG A 171 -8.66 12.94 18.82
#